data_AF-A0AAD2AG86-F1
#
_entry.id   AF-A0AAD2AG86-F1
#
_cell.length_a   1.000
_cell.length_b   1.000
_cell.length_c   1.000
_cell.angle_alpha   90.00
_cell.angle_beta   90.00
_cell.angle_gamma   90.00
#
_symmetry.space_group_name_H-M   'P 1'
#
loop_
_entity.id
_entity.type
_entity.pdbx_description
1 polymer ?
#
loop_
_entity_poly.entity_id
_entity_poly.type
_entity_poly.pdbx_seq_one_letter_code
_entity_poly.pdbx_strand_id
1 'polypeptide(L)'
;MVTICLVVEINNLYRCRHGYFHIVNNDYTHWEVYSIGGSANPTINSKGNRYLAPVNHFAKEVTKRVVTGNKIWRHWNWRSEGDLMLNSAYYTPIGRGAAANYAKVS
;
A
#
# COMPACT_ATOMS: atom_id res chain seq x y z
N MET A 1 14.98 -4.50 12.78
CA MET A 1 13.55 -4.31 13.10
C MET A 1 12.84 -3.88 11.82
N VAL A 2 12.53 -4.84 10.95
CA VAL A 2 11.79 -4.56 9.70
C VAL A 2 10.32 -4.66 10.09
N THR A 3 9.67 -3.51 10.28
CA THR A 3 8.24 -3.48 10.60
C THR A 3 7.46 -3.86 9.35
N ILE A 4 7.16 -5.14 9.22
CA ILE A 4 6.25 -5.61 8.19
C ILE A 4 4.84 -5.19 8.65
N CYS A 5 4.19 -4.28 7.92
CA CYS A 5 2.72 -4.26 7.87
C CYS A 5 2.37 -5.54 7.09
N LEU A 6 2.43 -6.70 7.77
CA LEU A 6 2.16 -8.02 7.20
C LEU A 6 0.68 -8.14 6.87
N VAL A 7 0.46 -8.92 5.83
CA VAL A 7 -0.79 -9.30 5.19
C VAL A 7 -1.89 -9.66 6.19
N VAL A 8 -3.11 -9.25 5.84
CA VAL A 8 -4.38 -9.60 6.44
C VAL A 8 -4.66 -11.08 6.22
N GLU A 9 -4.68 -11.89 7.27
CA GLU A 9 -5.60 -13.03 7.32
C GLU A 9 -7.02 -12.48 7.39
N ILE A 10 -7.93 -13.12 6.66
CA ILE A 10 -9.30 -12.77 6.23
C ILE A 10 -10.21 -12.07 7.29
N ASN A 11 -9.82 -11.98 8.56
CA ASN A 11 -10.59 -11.34 9.64
C ASN A 11 -9.88 -10.20 10.40
N ASN A 12 -8.62 -9.86 10.12
CA ASN A 12 -7.88 -8.81 10.84
C ASN A 12 -7.20 -7.82 9.87
N LEU A 13 -7.91 -6.76 9.50
CA LEU A 13 -7.38 -5.67 8.67
C LEU A 13 -6.31 -4.87 9.44
N TYR A 14 -5.06 -5.33 9.44
CA TYR A 14 -3.93 -4.60 10.03
C TYR A 14 -3.64 -3.30 9.28
N ARG A 15 -3.27 -2.27 10.04
CA ARG A 15 -3.10 -0.93 9.50
C ARG A 15 -1.98 -0.18 10.20
N CYS A 16 -1.12 0.41 9.40
CA CYS A 16 -0.08 1.33 9.85
C CYS A 16 -0.73 2.61 10.43
N ARG A 17 -0.49 2.95 11.71
CA ARG A 17 -1.01 4.18 12.37
C ARG A 17 0.11 4.95 13.04
N HIS A 18 0.23 6.24 12.71
CA HIS A 18 1.31 7.12 13.16
C HIS A 18 2.73 6.59 12.85
N GLY A 19 3.71 7.48 12.75
CA GLY A 19 5.12 7.08 12.56
C GLY A 19 5.49 6.72 11.12
N TYR A 20 6.60 6.00 10.99
CA TYR A 20 7.28 5.70 9.73
C TYR A 20 7.39 4.20 9.51
N PHE A 21 7.01 3.75 8.31
CA PHE A 21 7.04 2.36 7.91
C PHE A 21 7.82 2.21 6.61
N HIS A 22 8.70 1.21 6.57
CA HIS A 22 9.45 0.83 5.38
C HIS A 22 9.14 -0.62 5.06
N ILE A 23 8.40 -0.82 3.97
CA ILE A 23 7.88 -2.12 3.52
C ILE A 23 8.75 -2.54 2.34
N VAL A 24 9.59 -3.55 2.53
CA VAL A 24 10.67 -3.89 1.58
C VAL A 24 10.66 -5.37 1.22
N ASN A 25 10.76 -5.67 -0.07
CA ASN A 25 10.96 -7.02 -0.63
C ASN A 25 9.93 -8.08 -0.19
N ASN A 26 8.65 -7.69 -0.10
CA ASN A 26 7.55 -8.60 0.19
C ASN A 26 6.84 -9.05 -1.09
N ASP A 27 6.26 -10.24 -1.04
CA ASP A 27 5.42 -10.80 -2.10
C ASP A 27 3.96 -10.88 -1.64
N TYR A 28 3.09 -10.07 -2.24
CA TYR A 28 1.67 -9.98 -1.94
C TYR A 28 0.86 -10.61 -3.08
N THR A 29 0.13 -11.68 -2.78
CA THR A 29 -0.56 -12.47 -3.81
C THR A 29 -2.07 -12.58 -3.65
N HIS A 30 -2.61 -12.36 -2.45
CA HIS A 30 -4.02 -12.60 -2.13
C HIS A 30 -4.53 -11.64 -1.05
N TRP A 31 -4.83 -10.39 -1.41
CA TRP A 31 -5.56 -9.47 -0.52
C TRP A 31 -7.03 -9.37 -0.93
N GLU A 32 -7.91 -9.24 0.06
CA GLU A 32 -9.35 -9.09 -0.19
C GLU A 32 -9.75 -7.63 -0.46
N VAL A 33 -9.16 -6.69 0.28
CA VAL A 33 -9.53 -5.26 0.22
C VAL A 33 -8.36 -4.37 -0.21
N TYR A 34 -7.18 -4.58 0.38
CA TYR A 34 -5.93 -3.86 0.08
C TYR A 34 -4.74 -4.59 0.68
N SER A 35 -3.53 -4.35 0.17
CA SER A 35 -2.28 -4.89 0.74
C SER A 35 -1.67 -3.96 1.78
N ILE A 36 -1.74 -2.64 1.58
CA ILE A 36 -1.19 -1.62 2.49
C ILE A 36 -2.30 -0.68 2.97
N GLY A 37 -2.50 -0.63 4.29
CA GLY A 37 -3.47 0.25 4.92
C GLY A 37 -2.82 1.27 5.82
N GLY A 38 -3.41 2.47 5.91
CA GLY A 38 -2.95 3.49 6.84
C GLY A 38 -4.03 4.42 7.38
N SER A 39 -3.87 4.86 8.64
CA SER A 39 -4.72 5.88 9.26
C SER A 39 -3.95 6.76 10.23
N ALA A 40 -4.46 7.96 10.50
CA ALA A 40 -3.82 8.91 11.41
C ALA A 40 -2.37 9.29 10.99
N ASN A 41 -2.21 9.61 9.70
CA ASN A 41 -0.97 10.17 9.11
C ASN A 41 0.30 9.33 9.29
N PRO A 42 0.33 8.07 8.82
CA PRO A 42 1.58 7.33 8.71
C PRO A 42 2.38 7.79 7.48
N THR A 43 3.71 7.73 7.58
CA THR A 43 4.61 7.78 6.42
C THR A 43 4.94 6.36 5.99
N ILE A 44 4.72 6.03 4.72
CA ILE A 44 4.91 4.66 4.20
C ILE A 44 5.80 4.70 2.98
N ASN A 45 6.92 4.01 3.05
CA ASN A 45 7.80 3.79 1.91
C ASN A 45 7.72 2.31 1.51
N SER A 46 7.19 2.05 0.32
CA SER A 46 7.15 0.74 -0.31
C SER A 46 8.31 0.63 -1.30
N LYS A 47 9.12 -0.42 -1.16
CA LYS A 47 10.31 -0.63 -2.01
C LYS A 47 10.53 -2.08 -2.40
N GLY A 48 10.64 -2.35 -3.70
CA GLY A 48 11.00 -3.68 -4.21
C GLY A 48 10.00 -4.80 -3.92
N ASN A 49 8.75 -4.47 -3.60
CA ASN A 49 7.70 -5.44 -3.34
C ASN A 49 7.04 -5.93 -4.65
N ARG A 50 6.52 -7.15 -4.65
CA ARG A 50 5.68 -7.68 -5.72
C ARG A 50 4.21 -7.69 -5.29
N TYR A 51 3.35 -7.08 -6.09
CA TYR A 51 1.91 -7.00 -5.87
C TYR A 51 1.16 -7.69 -7.01
N LEU A 52 0.67 -8.89 -6.75
CA LEU A 52 -0.23 -9.60 -7.64
C LEU A 52 -1.66 -9.38 -7.18
N ALA A 53 -2.38 -8.52 -7.90
CA ALA A 53 -3.76 -8.23 -7.53
C ALA A 53 -4.66 -9.47 -7.64
N PRO A 54 -5.66 -9.61 -6.76
CA PRO A 54 -6.66 -10.67 -6.84
C PRO A 54 -7.49 -10.55 -8.13
N VAL A 55 -8.25 -11.61 -8.43
CA VAL A 55 -9.17 -11.65 -9.58
C VAL A 55 -10.28 -10.60 -9.45
N ASN A 56 -10.70 -10.27 -8.22
CA ASN A 56 -11.71 -9.26 -7.96
C ASN A 56 -11.30 -7.88 -8.52
N HIS A 57 -12.07 -7.39 -9.50
CA HIS A 57 -11.82 -6.11 -10.17
C HIS A 57 -11.91 -4.90 -9.24
N PHE A 58 -12.58 -5.01 -8.09
CA PHE A 58 -12.69 -3.94 -7.10
C PHE A 58 -11.48 -3.86 -6.14
N ALA A 59 -10.58 -4.85 -6.18
CA ALA A 59 -9.45 -4.97 -5.27
C ALA A 59 -8.09 -4.79 -6.00
N LYS A 60 -8.01 -3.89 -6.97
CA LYS A 60 -6.77 -3.61 -7.73
C LYS A 60 -5.86 -2.57 -7.09
N GLU A 61 -6.38 -1.72 -6.21
CA GLU A 61 -5.57 -0.73 -5.50
C GLU A 61 -4.81 -1.40 -4.35
N VAL A 62 -3.48 -1.31 -4.37
CA VAL A 62 -2.60 -1.83 -3.31
C VAL A 62 -2.83 -1.09 -1.99
N THR A 63 -3.12 0.21 -2.07
CA THR A 63 -3.16 1.13 -0.92
C THR A 63 -4.59 1.49 -0.51
N LYS A 64 -4.90 1.41 0.79
CA LYS A 64 -6.15 1.95 1.35
C LYS A 64 -5.89 2.95 2.46
N ARG A 65 -6.31 4.18 2.23
CA ARG A 65 -6.40 5.20 3.28
C ARG A 65 -7.70 4.97 4.00
N VAL A 66 -7.63 4.74 5.29
CA VAL A 66 -8.83 4.59 6.08
C VAL A 66 -8.95 5.76 7.01
N VAL A 67 -9.96 6.57 6.74
CA VAL A 67 -10.09 7.92 7.28
C VAL A 67 -11.49 8.05 7.82
N THR A 68 -11.61 8.62 9.01
CA THR A 68 -12.90 8.95 9.65
C THR A 68 -13.35 10.39 9.35
N GLY A 69 -12.73 11.08 8.38
CA GLY A 69 -13.06 12.47 8.05
C GLY A 69 -12.49 12.94 6.71
N ASN A 70 -13.12 13.98 6.15
CA ASN A 70 -12.88 14.44 4.78
C ASN A 70 -11.46 15.01 4.58
N LYS A 71 -10.72 14.42 3.63
CA LYS A 71 -9.54 15.00 2.91
C LYS A 71 -8.22 15.23 3.68
N ILE A 72 -8.10 14.90 4.97
CA ILE A 72 -6.83 15.06 5.74
C ILE A 72 -5.67 14.23 5.16
N TRP A 73 -5.98 13.10 4.52
CA TRP A 73 -4.98 12.16 4.00
C TRP A 73 -4.12 12.69 2.85
N ARG A 74 -4.53 13.80 2.21
CA ARG A 74 -3.77 14.39 1.09
C ARG A 74 -2.38 14.90 1.50
N HIS A 75 -2.16 15.10 2.80
CA HIS A 75 -0.86 15.52 3.36
C HIS A 75 0.02 14.35 3.79
N TRP A 76 -0.47 13.11 3.76
CA TRP A 76 0.32 11.96 4.13
C TRP A 76 1.38 11.68 3.05
N ASN A 77 2.43 10.95 3.40
CA ASN A 77 3.56 10.69 2.52
C ASN A 77 3.72 9.19 2.24
N TRP A 78 3.10 8.70 1.17
CA TRP A 78 3.17 7.30 0.77
C TRP A 78 3.79 7.16 -0.61
N ARG A 79 4.83 6.34 -0.71
CA ARG A 79 5.69 6.21 -1.89
C ARG A 79 5.88 4.76 -2.28
N SER A 80 6.12 4.54 -3.58
CA SER A 80 6.42 3.25 -4.18
C SER A 80 7.62 3.39 -5.10
N GLU A 81 8.64 2.55 -4.88
CA GLU A 81 9.92 2.58 -5.59
C GLU A 81 10.40 1.16 -5.94
N GLY A 82 10.55 0.86 -7.23
CA GLY A 82 11.00 -0.46 -7.68
C GLY A 82 10.01 -1.59 -7.39
N ASP A 83 8.77 -1.28 -7.00
CA ASP A 83 7.73 -2.27 -6.82
C ASP A 83 7.29 -2.84 -8.19
N LEU A 84 6.83 -4.09 -8.19
CA LEU A 84 6.31 -4.78 -9.36
C LEU A 84 4.80 -5.00 -9.21
N MET A 85 4.03 -4.43 -10.13
CA MET A 85 2.57 -4.53 -10.16
C MET A 85 2.11 -5.51 -11.24
N LEU A 86 1.36 -6.53 -10.85
CA LEU A 86 0.84 -7.58 -11.71
C LEU A 86 -0.69 -7.61 -11.67
N ASN A 87 -1.32 -8.12 -12.74
CA ASN A 87 -2.77 -8.27 -12.84
C ASN A 87 -3.52 -6.94 -12.61
N SER A 88 -3.02 -5.86 -13.24
CA SER A 88 -3.56 -4.50 -13.11
C SER A 88 -3.50 -3.90 -11.70
N ALA A 89 -2.65 -4.42 -10.81
CA ALA A 89 -2.37 -3.77 -9.54
C ALA A 89 -1.88 -2.33 -9.75
N TYR A 90 -2.24 -1.42 -8.84
CA TYR A 90 -1.71 -0.07 -8.86
C TYR A 90 -1.55 0.50 -7.45
N TYR A 91 -0.60 1.42 -7.33
CA TYR A 91 -0.30 2.13 -6.10
C TYR A 91 -0.67 3.60 -6.27
N THR A 92 -1.43 4.17 -5.33
CA THR A 92 -1.79 5.59 -5.38
C THR A 92 -0.91 6.38 -4.41
N PRO A 93 0.17 7.03 -4.91
CA PRO A 93 1.06 7.80 -4.04
C PRO A 93 0.36 9.06 -3.52
N ILE A 94 0.82 9.55 -2.37
CA ILE A 94 0.32 10.77 -1.73
C ILE A 94 1.48 11.53 -1.07
N GLY A 95 1.45 12.86 -1.12
CA GLY A 95 2.47 13.74 -0.53
C GLY A 95 3.40 14.39 -1.56
N ARG A 96 4.07 15.49 -1.17
CA ARG A 96 5.03 16.19 -2.04
C ARG A 96 6.20 15.26 -2.38
N GLY A 97 6.49 15.13 -3.68
CA GLY A 97 7.55 14.24 -4.19
C GLY A 97 7.20 12.74 -4.12
N ALA A 98 5.95 12.39 -3.83
CA ALA A 98 5.49 11.02 -3.91
C ALA A 98 5.27 10.64 -5.39
N ALA A 99 6.37 10.30 -6.06
CA ALA A 99 6.30 9.64 -7.35
C ALA A 99 6.02 8.15 -7.13
N ALA A 100 5.17 7.58 -7.98
CA ALA A 100 5.04 6.16 -8.13
C ALA A 100 6.07 5.71 -9.19
N ASN A 101 7.19 5.14 -8.74
CA ASN A 101 8.22 4.61 -9.62
C ASN A 101 8.20 3.10 -9.52
N TYR A 102 7.19 2.47 -10.10
CA TYR A 102 7.00 1.02 -10.07
C TYR A 102 6.78 0.46 -11.47
N ALA A 103 7.17 -0.80 -11.68
CA ALA A 103 6.93 -1.49 -12.93
C ALA A 103 5.50 -2.00 -12.98
N LYS A 104 4.79 -1.76 -14.09
CA LYS A 104 3.50 -2.38 -14.39
C LYS A 104 3.69 -3.49 -15.40
N VAL A 105 3.12 -4.65 -15.11
CA VAL A 105 3.04 -5.78 -16.02
C VAL A 105 1.56 -6.18 -16.10
N SER A 106 1.00 -6.03 -17.29
CA SER A 106 -0.40 -6.33 -17.63
C SER A 106 -0.64 -7.81 -17.79
#